data_AF-A0AAD7LLE8-F1
#
_entry.id   AF-A0AAD7LLE8-F1
#
_cell.length_a   1.000
_cell.length_b   1.000
_cell.length_c   1.000
_cell.angle_alpha   90.00
_cell.angle_beta   90.00
_cell.angle_gamma   90.00
#
_symmetry.space_group_name_H-M   'P 1'
#
loop_
_entity.id
_entity.type
_entity.pdbx_description
1 polymer ?
#
loop_
_entity_poly.entity_id
_entity_poly.type
_entity_poly.pdbx_seq_one_letter_code
_entity_poly.pdbx_strand_id
1 'polypeptide(L)'
;MDNHQACQRIRVKEVKNEADDDKRELVFKEIGQEHGQVLRMLGNGRCEVMCIDGTNRLCHIRGKMHKKVWIAAGDIILVSLRDYQDEKADVILMFMPDEARLLKAYGELPETIRVNDGLPFEDDDQGADDYIEFAEEDIDKI
;
A
#
# COMPACT_ATOMS: atom_id res chain seq x y z
N MET A 1 28.23 -9.34 -15.15
CA MET A 1 27.44 -9.89 -14.02
C MET A 1 26.01 -9.33 -14.05
N ASP A 2 25.46 -9.20 -15.25
CA ASP A 2 24.35 -10.01 -15.76
C ASP A 2 23.13 -10.12 -14.85
N ASN A 3 22.47 -8.98 -14.61
CA ASN A 3 21.09 -8.96 -14.15
C ASN A 3 20.15 -9.05 -15.37
N HIS A 4 20.24 -10.18 -16.07
CA HIS A 4 19.39 -10.52 -17.21
C HIS A 4 18.63 -11.79 -16.82
N GLN A 5 17.51 -11.64 -16.12
CA GLN A 5 16.62 -12.77 -15.92
C GLN A 5 15.15 -12.35 -16.02
N ALA A 6 14.62 -12.66 -17.21
CA ALA A 6 13.28 -13.16 -17.43
C ALA A 6 12.11 -12.18 -17.31
N CYS A 7 11.90 -11.43 -18.39
CA CYS A 7 10.57 -11.05 -18.85
C CYS A 7 9.76 -12.34 -19.15
N GLN A 8 9.09 -12.89 -18.13
CA GLN A 8 8.14 -13.99 -18.33
C GLN A 8 6.77 -13.40 -18.64
N ARG A 9 6.36 -13.67 -19.87
CA ARG A 9 5.10 -13.32 -20.50
C ARG A 9 3.93 -13.92 -19.71
N ILE A 10 3.21 -13.12 -18.92
CA ILE A 10 1.96 -13.55 -18.29
C ILE A 10 0.81 -12.64 -18.76
N ARG A 11 -0.21 -13.26 -19.35
CA ARG A 11 -1.41 -12.59 -19.86
C ARG A 11 -2.20 -12.00 -18.69
N VAL A 12 -2.44 -10.69 -18.72
CA VAL A 12 -3.52 -10.07 -17.96
C VAL A 12 -4.85 -10.58 -18.52
N LYS A 13 -5.53 -11.47 -17.80
CA LYS A 13 -6.96 -11.74 -18.02
C LYS A 13 -7.75 -10.90 -17.02
N GLU A 14 -8.49 -9.92 -17.53
CA GLU A 14 -9.52 -9.23 -16.75
C GLU A 14 -10.60 -10.24 -16.38
N VAL A 15 -10.55 -10.74 -15.14
CA VAL A 15 -11.67 -11.46 -14.52
C VAL A 15 -12.43 -10.46 -13.66
N LYS A 16 -13.64 -10.13 -14.11
CA LYS A 16 -14.57 -9.28 -13.39
C LYS A 16 -15.40 -10.18 -12.47
N ASN A 17 -15.11 -10.17 -11.17
CA ASN A 17 -15.97 -10.76 -10.14
C ASN A 17 -16.17 -9.73 -9.02
N GLU A 18 -17.44 -9.45 -8.71
CA GLU A 18 -17.90 -8.36 -7.85
C GLU A 18 -18.13 -8.80 -6.38
N ALA A 19 -17.51 -9.88 -5.89
CA ALA A 19 -17.83 -10.41 -4.55
C ALA A 19 -16.70 -11.13 -3.78
N ASP A 20 -15.44 -11.01 -4.20
CA ASP A 20 -14.26 -11.55 -3.48
C ASP A 20 -13.10 -10.56 -3.66
N ASP A 21 -13.14 -9.44 -2.95
CA ASP A 21 -12.27 -8.27 -3.19
C ASP A 21 -10.89 -8.38 -2.52
N ASP A 22 -10.59 -9.49 -1.83
CA ASP A 22 -9.42 -9.61 -0.95
C ASP A 22 -8.23 -10.39 -1.56
N LYS A 23 -8.39 -11.04 -2.72
CA LYS A 23 -7.30 -11.82 -3.34
C LYS A 23 -7.13 -11.49 -4.82
N ARG A 24 -6.68 -10.28 -5.09
CA ARG A 24 -6.15 -9.94 -6.41
C ARG A 24 -4.79 -10.64 -6.60
N GLU A 25 -4.51 -11.04 -7.84
CA GLU A 25 -3.19 -11.58 -8.16
C GLU A 25 -2.13 -10.49 -7.98
N LEU A 26 -1.03 -10.83 -7.30
CA LEU A 26 0.08 -9.91 -7.14
C LEU A 26 0.67 -9.54 -8.50
N VAL A 27 0.84 -8.23 -8.69
CA VAL A 27 1.49 -7.67 -9.88
C VAL A 27 2.95 -7.40 -9.53
N PHE A 28 3.85 -8.09 -10.20
CA PHE A 28 5.29 -7.85 -10.12
C PHE A 28 5.70 -6.69 -11.02
N LYS A 29 6.82 -6.05 -10.68
CA LYS A 29 7.39 -4.98 -11.51
C LYS A 29 7.87 -5.51 -12.86
N GLU A 30 7.70 -4.69 -13.90
CA GLU A 30 8.25 -4.93 -15.23
C GLU A 30 9.42 -3.98 -15.53
N ILE A 31 10.07 -4.15 -16.68
CA ILE A 31 11.14 -3.25 -17.13
C ILE A 31 10.59 -1.83 -17.27
N GLY A 32 11.24 -0.86 -16.62
CA GLY A 32 10.79 0.54 -16.59
C GLY A 32 9.74 0.81 -15.51
N GLN A 33 9.48 -0.14 -14.62
CA GLN A 33 8.67 0.04 -13.42
C GLN A 33 9.49 -0.26 -12.18
N GLU A 34 9.15 0.40 -11.09
CA GLU A 34 9.84 0.23 -9.82
C GLU A 34 8.86 0.26 -8.65
N HIS A 35 9.21 -0.41 -7.55
CA HIS A 35 8.45 -0.27 -6.31
C HIS A 35 8.89 0.99 -5.56
N GLY A 36 7.96 1.58 -4.82
CA GLY A 36 8.28 2.73 -3.98
C GLY A 36 7.32 2.89 -2.82
N GLN A 37 7.80 3.60 -1.79
CA GLN A 37 7.00 4.01 -0.65
C GLN A 37 6.64 5.48 -0.76
N VAL A 38 5.37 5.81 -0.54
CA VAL A 38 4.93 7.20 -0.51
C VAL A 38 5.47 7.87 0.75
N LEU A 39 6.24 8.94 0.58
CA LEU A 39 6.75 9.74 1.70
C LEU A 39 5.71 10.75 2.15
N ARG A 40 5.16 11.53 1.21
CA ARG A 40 4.17 12.57 1.49
C ARG A 40 3.34 12.92 0.27
N MET A 41 2.14 13.42 0.52
CA MET A 41 1.26 13.96 -0.50
C MET A 41 1.60 15.42 -0.75
N LEU A 42 1.75 15.80 -2.03
CA LEU A 42 2.06 17.18 -2.44
C LEU A 42 0.80 17.95 -2.89
N GLY A 43 -0.33 17.25 -3.06
CA GLY A 43 -1.59 17.81 -3.56
C GLY A 43 -1.69 17.79 -5.09
N ASN A 44 -2.86 18.18 -5.62
CA ASN A 44 -3.17 18.17 -7.06
C ASN A 44 -2.86 16.83 -7.76
N GLY A 45 -3.13 15.71 -7.07
CA GLY A 45 -2.83 14.36 -7.60
C GLY A 45 -1.34 14.03 -7.69
N ARG A 46 -0.48 14.69 -6.90
CA ARG A 46 0.96 14.44 -6.85
C ARG A 46 1.39 13.96 -5.47
N CYS A 47 2.37 13.06 -5.46
CA CYS A 47 3.01 12.56 -4.25
C CYS A 47 4.51 12.46 -4.44
N GLU A 48 5.25 12.50 -3.33
CA GLU A 48 6.68 12.24 -3.30
C GLU A 48 6.89 10.80 -2.84
N VAL A 49 7.70 10.05 -3.59
CA VAL A 49 7.85 8.62 -3.43
C VAL A 49 9.32 8.28 -3.37
N MET A 50 9.69 7.51 -2.34
CA MET A 50 11.02 6.91 -2.23
C MET A 50 11.01 5.58 -2.97
N CYS A 51 11.66 5.53 -4.13
CA CYS A 51 11.84 4.29 -4.88
C CYS A 51 12.85 3.38 -4.16
N ILE A 52 12.75 2.07 -4.39
CA ILE A 52 13.72 1.13 -3.82
C ILE A 52 15.14 1.33 -4.35
N ASP A 53 15.29 2.00 -5.50
CA ASP A 53 16.57 2.46 -6.05
C ASP A 53 17.28 3.50 -5.17
N GLY A 54 16.60 4.04 -4.15
CA GLY A 54 17.11 5.09 -3.27
C GLY A 54 16.88 6.52 -3.78
N THR A 55 16.30 6.67 -4.98
CA THR A 55 15.95 7.98 -5.55
C THR A 55 14.54 8.40 -5.14
N ASN A 56 14.40 9.65 -4.68
CA ASN A 56 13.09 10.25 -4.45
C ASN A 56 12.54 10.82 -5.75
N ARG A 57 11.34 10.38 -6.16
CA ARG A 57 10.71 10.78 -7.41
C ARG A 57 9.38 11.48 -7.14
N LEU A 58 9.06 12.43 -8.01
CA LEU A 58 7.77 13.10 -8.04
C LEU A 58 6.80 12.27 -8.86
N CYS A 59 5.84 11.66 -8.19
CA CYS A 59 4.90 10.76 -8.80
C CYS A 59 3.55 11.43 -9.07
N HIS A 60 3.04 11.24 -10.28
CA HIS A 60 1.71 11.69 -10.67
C HIS A 60 0.71 10.54 -10.62
N ILE A 61 -0.40 10.75 -9.91
CA ILE A 61 -1.41 9.73 -9.69
C ILE A 61 -2.26 9.62 -10.96
N ARG A 62 -2.29 8.42 -11.57
CA ARG A 62 -3.11 8.17 -12.76
C ARG A 62 -4.58 8.42 -12.44
N GLY A 63 -5.28 9.16 -13.28
CA GLY A 63 -6.68 9.52 -13.05
C GLY A 63 -7.64 8.33 -12.88
N LYS A 64 -7.28 7.14 -13.38
CA LYS A 64 -8.01 5.88 -13.14
C LYS A 64 -8.07 5.56 -11.63
N MET A 65 -7.02 5.87 -10.88
CA MET A 65 -6.91 5.56 -9.45
C MET A 65 -7.65 6.56 -8.56
N HIS A 66 -7.73 7.84 -8.95
CA HIS A 66 -8.41 8.87 -8.15
C HIS A 66 -9.85 8.52 -7.73
N LYS A 67 -10.53 7.64 -8.48
CA LYS A 67 -11.91 7.21 -8.18
C LYS A 67 -11.99 5.92 -7.35
N LYS A 68 -10.92 5.11 -7.34
CA LYS A 68 -10.96 3.74 -6.80
C LYS A 68 -10.07 3.56 -5.57
N VAL A 69 -8.98 4.31 -5.47
CA VAL A 69 -7.93 4.08 -4.50
C VAL A 69 -7.54 5.39 -3.85
N TRP A 70 -7.47 5.38 -2.52
CA TRP A 70 -6.94 6.47 -1.72
C TRP A 70 -5.49 6.15 -1.37
N ILE A 71 -4.59 7.10 -1.62
CA ILE A 71 -3.15 6.94 -1.36
C ILE A 71 -2.79 7.88 -0.22
N ALA A 72 -2.16 7.34 0.80
CA ALA A 72 -1.62 8.04 1.95
C ALA A 72 -0.09 7.93 2.02
N ALA A 73 0.50 8.66 2.96
CA ALA A 73 1.92 8.49 3.28
C ALA A 73 2.14 7.13 3.96
N GLY A 74 3.23 6.45 3.60
CA GLY A 74 3.58 5.12 4.10
C GLY A 74 3.14 3.96 3.20
N ASP A 75 2.24 4.21 2.25
CA ASP A 75 1.72 3.18 1.35
C ASP A 75 2.77 2.72 0.34
N ILE A 76 2.70 1.44 -0.04
CA ILE A 76 3.57 0.84 -1.05
C ILE A 76 2.87 0.88 -2.39
N ILE A 77 3.57 1.36 -3.41
CA ILE A 77 3.02 1.58 -4.74
C ILE A 77 3.97 1.05 -5.82
N LEU A 78 3.39 0.82 -7.00
CA LEU A 78 4.12 0.53 -8.23
C LEU A 78 4.17 1.80 -9.09
N VAL A 79 5.38 2.22 -9.45
CA VAL A 79 5.62 3.41 -10.26
C VAL A 79 6.15 3.04 -11.64
N SER A 80 5.67 3.74 -12.68
CA SER A 80 6.25 3.72 -14.02
C SER A 80 7.30 4.81 -14.12
N LEU A 81 8.53 4.45 -14.45
CA LEU A 81 9.59 5.39 -14.75
C LEU A 81 9.41 5.96 -16.16
N ARG A 82 10.00 7.13 -16.40
CA ARG A 82 10.05 7.78 -17.73
C ARG A 82 11.48 7.79 -18.23
N ASP A 83 11.69 7.31 -19.45
CA ASP A 83 13.04 7.18 -20.05
C ASP A 83 13.80 8.51 -20.14
N TYR A 84 13.08 9.64 -20.19
CA TYR A 84 13.65 10.97 -20.41
C TYR A 84 13.73 11.85 -19.15
N GLN A 85 13.05 11.47 -18.05
CA GLN A 85 12.97 12.26 -16.81
C GLN A 85 12.92 11.33 -15.60
N ASP A 86 14.08 10.97 -15.06
CA ASP A 86 14.19 10.06 -13.91
C ASP A 86 13.55 10.66 -12.64
N GLU A 87 13.59 11.98 -12.47
CA GLU A 87 12.97 12.66 -11.31
C GLU A 87 11.44 12.52 -11.26
N LYS A 88 10.79 12.09 -12.35
CA LYS A 88 9.33 11.99 -12.44
C LYS A 88 8.89 10.59 -12.82
N ALA A 89 7.81 10.17 -12.19
CA ALA A 89 7.19 8.89 -12.47
C ALA A 89 5.66 9.00 -12.41
N ASP A 90 4.97 7.98 -12.90
CA ASP A 90 3.51 7.89 -12.87
C ASP A 90 3.11 6.69 -12.01
N VAL A 91 2.14 6.85 -11.11
CA VAL A 91 1.69 5.74 -10.25
C VAL A 91 0.74 4.83 -11.03
N ILE A 92 1.05 3.53 -11.05
CA ILE A 92 0.28 2.50 -11.76
C ILE A 92 -0.74 1.84 -10.82
N LEU A 93 -0.27 1.38 -9.66
CA LEU A 93 -1.02 0.55 -8.71
C LEU A 93 -0.57 0.88 -7.28
N MET A 94 -1.47 0.69 -6.32
CA MET A 94 -1.17 0.67 -4.90
C MET A 94 -1.36 -0.75 -4.38
N PHE A 95 -0.41 -1.21 -3.57
CA PHE A 95 -0.48 -2.49 -2.89
C PHE A 95 -1.15 -2.34 -1.54
N MET A 96 -2.01 -3.29 -1.19
CA MET A 96 -2.53 -3.42 0.17
C MET A 96 -1.42 -3.87 1.13
N PRO A 97 -1.60 -3.66 2.45
CA PRO A 97 -0.57 -4.06 3.42
C PRO A 97 -0.22 -5.55 3.36
N ASP A 98 -1.21 -6.42 3.14
CA ASP A 98 -0.99 -7.86 2.98
C ASP A 98 -0.21 -8.22 1.71
N GLU A 99 -0.47 -7.51 0.61
CA GLU A 99 0.30 -7.65 -0.63
C GLU A 99 1.75 -7.19 -0.43
N ALA A 100 1.95 -6.09 0.31
CA ALA A 100 3.28 -5.59 0.64
C ALA A 100 4.09 -6.57 1.52
N ARG A 101 3.43 -7.27 2.46
CA ARG A 101 4.06 -8.36 3.25
C ARG A 101 4.48 -9.52 2.35
N LEU A 102 3.66 -9.86 1.36
CA LEU A 102 3.98 -10.92 0.43
C LEU A 102 5.12 -10.53 -0.52
N LEU A 103 5.18 -9.27 -0.98
CA LEU A 103 6.32 -8.73 -1.75
C LEU A 103 7.64 -8.78 -0.95
N LYS A 104 7.59 -8.54 0.37
CA LYS A 104 8.75 -8.75 1.26
C LYS A 104 9.16 -10.21 1.33
N ALA A 105 8.19 -11.13 1.45
CA ALA A 105 8.48 -12.57 1.47
C ALA A 105 9.10 -13.07 0.16
N TYR A 106 8.77 -12.43 -0.97
CA TYR A 106 9.40 -12.71 -2.27
C TYR A 106 10.79 -12.06 -2.46
N GLY A 107 11.19 -11.14 -1.58
CA GLY A 107 12.48 -10.45 -1.66
C GLY A 107 12.52 -9.28 -2.66
N GLU A 108 11.37 -8.83 -3.15
CA GLU A 108 11.27 -7.66 -4.05
C GLU A 108 11.40 -6.33 -3.29
N LEU A 109 11.10 -6.34 -1.98
CA LEU A 109 11.22 -5.19 -1.11
C LEU A 109 12.29 -5.44 -0.04
N PRO A 110 13.20 -4.48 0.21
CA PRO A 110 14.13 -4.57 1.33
C PRO A 110 13.38 -4.60 2.66
N GLU A 111 13.90 -5.38 3.62
CA GLU A 111 13.32 -5.55 4.96
C GLU A 111 13.20 -4.23 5.73
N THR A 112 13.97 -3.22 5.36
CA THR A 112 13.99 -1.90 5.98
C THR A 112 12.72 -1.08 5.74
N ILE A 113 11.93 -1.40 4.71
CA ILE A 113 10.70 -0.67 4.39
C ILE A 113 9.64 -0.98 5.44
N ARG A 114 9.13 0.06 6.12
CA ARG A 114 8.02 -0.08 7.08
C ARG A 114 6.70 -0.05 6.32
N VAL A 115 5.93 -1.13 6.38
CA VAL A 115 4.60 -1.18 5.75
C VAL A 115 3.61 -0.54 6.72
N ASN A 116 2.81 0.41 6.24
CA ASN A 116 1.73 0.99 7.02
C ASN A 116 0.55 0.01 7.00
N ASP A 117 0.39 -0.75 8.09
CA ASP A 117 -0.66 -1.79 8.16
C ASP A 117 -2.06 -1.21 8.40
N GLY A 118 -2.21 0.12 8.53
CA GLY A 118 -3.50 0.73 8.83
C GLY A 118 -4.13 0.22 10.12
N LEU A 119 -3.36 -0.49 10.95
CA LEU A 119 -3.77 -0.85 12.30
C LEU A 119 -4.10 0.48 12.98
N PRO A 120 -5.32 0.64 13.52
CA PRO A 120 -5.51 1.70 14.49
C PRO A 120 -4.42 1.48 15.52
N PHE A 121 -3.82 2.58 15.98
CA PHE A 121 -3.12 2.54 17.26
C PHE A 121 -4.07 1.78 18.21
N GLU A 122 -3.72 0.55 18.58
CA GLU A 122 -4.17 0.06 19.86
C GLU A 122 -3.54 1.07 20.81
N ASP A 123 -4.38 1.97 21.31
CA ASP A 123 -4.05 2.90 22.39
C ASP A 123 -3.51 2.04 23.54
N ASP A 124 -2.22 1.75 23.53
CA ASP A 124 -1.50 1.29 24.69
C ASP A 124 -1.12 2.53 25.51
N ASP A 125 -2.15 3.14 26.09
CA ASP A 125 -2.05 4.01 27.27
C ASP A 125 -3.30 3.82 28.15
N GLN A 126 -3.25 2.75 28.95
CA GLN A 126 -3.60 2.75 30.37
C GLN A 126 -4.86 3.54 30.82
N GLY A 127 -6.04 2.90 30.79
CA GLY A 127 -7.25 3.51 31.35
C GLY A 127 -8.30 2.51 31.86
N ALA A 128 -8.17 2.17 33.15
CA ALA A 128 -9.21 1.67 34.06
C ALA A 128 -10.21 0.60 33.57
N ASP A 129 -10.07 -0.57 34.19
CA ASP A 129 -11.21 -1.35 34.68
C ASP A 129 -12.37 -0.46 35.13
N ASP A 130 -13.43 -0.40 34.32
CA ASP A 130 -14.79 -0.16 34.79
C ASP A 130 -15.64 -1.33 34.29
N TYR A 131 -15.45 -2.49 34.93
CA TYR A 131 -16.49 -3.49 35.05
C TYR A 131 -17.72 -2.84 35.71
N ILE A 132 -18.72 -2.46 34.91
CA ILE A 132 -20.07 -2.23 35.44
C ILE A 132 -20.66 -3.62 35.76
N GLU A 133 -20.41 -4.11 36.98
CA GLU A 133 -21.27 -5.11 37.60
C GLU A 133 -22.63 -4.48 37.82
N PHE A 134 -23.59 -4.81 36.95
CA PHE A 134 -25.01 -4.62 37.25
C PHE A 134 -25.36 -5.54 38.43
N ALA A 135 -25.28 -5.00 39.65
CA ALA A 135 -26.00 -5.58 40.76
C ALA A 135 -27.50 -5.45 40.47
N GLU A 136 -28.17 -6.56 40.16
CA GLU A 136 -29.62 -6.65 40.29
C GLU A 136 -29.96 -6.54 41.79
N GLU A 137 -30.13 -5.32 42.29
CA GLU A 137 -30.81 -5.04 43.55
C GLU A 137 -32.13 -4.30 43.24
N ASP A 138 -33.21 -5.09 43.26
CA ASP A 138 -34.56 -4.74 43.72
C ASP A 138 -35.14 -3.36 43.33
N ILE A 139 -35.61 -3.23 42.08
CA ILE A 139 -36.69 -2.27 41.76
C ILE A 139 -38.03 -2.98 41.98
N ASP A 140 -38.35 -3.25 43.24
CA ASP A 140 -39.71 -3.61 43.66
C ASP A 140 -39.99 -2.94 45.02
N LYS A 141 -40.23 -1.62 44.95
CA LYS A 141 -41.13 -0.79 45.80
C LYS A 141 -40.62 0.66 45.89
N ILE A 142 -41.34 1.58 45.26
CA ILE A 142 -41.85 2.83 45.86
C ILE A 142 -42.98 3.38 44.99
#